data_AF-A0A7C8AJ30-F1
#
_entry.id   AF-A0A7C8AJ30-F1
#
_cell.length_a   1.000
_cell.length_b   1.000
_cell.length_c   1.000
_cell.angle_alpha   90.00
_cell.angle_beta   90.00
_cell.angle_gamma   90.00
#
_symmetry.space_group_name_H-M   'P 1'
#
loop_
_entity.id
_entity.type
_entity.pdbx_description
1 polymer ?
#
loop_
_entity_poly.entity_id
_entity_poly.type
_entity_poly.pdbx_seq_one_letter_code
_entity_poly.pdbx_strand_id
1 'polypeptide(L)'
;MPELIITIDGPAGVGKSTVAQLLARRLGIAFLDTGAMYRAVTLAAMQKKTDLANESELLEVLRETDLKFSIVENQMKVSADGIDITERIRDTAVTANVRHTADAPRLRDELVKMQRRFAQEHKRIVTEGRDQGTVAFADAGFKFFLTADLAERARRRQEQLAQTGQKTNIEKIRADIAGRDATDENRTVGPLTPARDAIIINTTRLDAEGVVEKIMEHIEGE
;
A
#
# COMPACT_ATOMS: atom_id res chain seq x y z
N MET A 1 0.24 -22.22 -2.41
CA MET A 1 -0.34 -20.87 -2.60
C MET A 1 -1.38 -20.68 -1.51
N PRO A 2 -1.62 -19.45 -1.04
CA PRO A 2 -2.70 -19.17 -0.09
C PRO A 2 -4.02 -19.70 -0.62
N GLU A 3 -4.88 -20.18 0.27
CA GLU A 3 -6.25 -20.62 -0.06
C GLU A 3 -7.12 -19.42 -0.47
N LEU A 4 -6.84 -18.23 0.08
CA LEU A 4 -7.56 -17.00 -0.23
C LEU A 4 -6.61 -15.80 -0.24
N ILE A 5 -6.66 -15.03 -1.32
CA ILE A 5 -6.02 -13.72 -1.43
C ILE A 5 -7.12 -12.71 -1.77
N ILE A 6 -7.20 -11.65 -0.97
CA ILE A 6 -8.07 -10.50 -1.21
C ILE A 6 -7.17 -9.30 -1.52
N THR A 7 -7.36 -8.65 -2.66
CA THR A 7 -6.62 -7.42 -2.99
C THR A 7 -7.51 -6.19 -2.83
N ILE A 8 -6.95 -5.12 -2.28
CA ILE A 8 -7.59 -3.82 -2.16
C ILE A 8 -6.66 -2.77 -2.79
N ASP A 9 -6.97 -2.40 -4.03
CA ASP A 9 -6.26 -1.38 -4.79
C ASP A 9 -7.03 -0.06 -4.84
N GLY A 10 -6.38 1.00 -5.31
CA GLY A 10 -6.99 2.32 -5.43
C GLY A 10 -6.02 3.47 -5.15
N PRO A 11 -6.41 4.72 -5.44
CA PRO A 11 -5.54 5.88 -5.29
C PRO A 11 -5.21 6.23 -3.84
N ALA A 12 -4.32 7.20 -3.64
CA ALA A 12 -4.00 7.68 -2.31
C ALA A 12 -5.23 8.35 -1.66
N GLY A 13 -5.40 8.17 -0.34
CA GLY A 13 -6.45 8.85 0.43
C GLY A 13 -7.85 8.22 0.40
N VAL A 14 -8.06 7.09 -0.30
CA VAL A 14 -9.36 6.37 -0.31
C VAL A 14 -9.61 5.50 0.94
N GLY A 15 -8.63 5.36 1.84
CA GLY A 15 -8.79 4.60 3.08
C GLY A 15 -8.38 3.12 3.01
N LYS A 16 -7.70 2.66 1.95
CA LYS A 16 -7.31 1.25 1.75
C LYS A 16 -6.68 0.59 2.98
N SER A 17 -5.62 1.17 3.56
CA SER A 17 -4.91 0.54 4.67
C SER A 17 -5.81 0.35 5.89
N THR A 18 -6.70 1.32 6.17
CA THR A 18 -7.70 1.21 7.24
C THR A 18 -8.70 0.10 6.94
N VAL A 19 -9.29 0.09 5.73
CA VAL A 19 -10.25 -0.92 5.30
C VAL A 19 -9.64 -2.33 5.31
N ALA A 20 -8.42 -2.48 4.78
CA ALA A 20 -7.72 -3.76 4.74
C ALA A 20 -7.39 -4.29 6.15
N GLN A 21 -6.96 -3.42 7.07
CA GLN A 21 -6.72 -3.81 8.46
C GLN A 21 -8.01 -4.21 9.18
N LEU A 22 -9.10 -3.46 8.99
CA LEU A 22 -10.39 -3.80 9.57
C LEU A 22 -10.94 -5.12 9.00
N LEU A 23 -10.84 -5.33 7.69
CA LEU A 23 -11.23 -6.57 7.02
C LEU A 23 -10.40 -7.76 7.52
N ALA A 24 -9.09 -7.59 7.65
CA ALA A 24 -8.19 -8.61 8.18
C ALA A 24 -8.60 -9.05 9.59
N ARG A 25 -8.90 -8.08 10.46
CA ARG A 25 -9.38 -8.33 11.83
C ARG A 25 -10.73 -9.05 11.83
N ARG A 26 -11.67 -8.62 10.99
CA ARG A 26 -13.02 -9.20 10.91
C ARG A 26 -13.01 -10.64 10.41
N LEU A 27 -12.18 -10.94 9.41
CA LEU A 27 -12.05 -12.28 8.83
C LEU A 27 -11.06 -13.19 9.59
N GLY A 28 -10.26 -12.64 10.51
CA GLY A 28 -9.20 -13.37 11.19
C GLY A 28 -8.07 -13.82 10.25
N ILE A 29 -7.72 -13.00 9.26
CA ILE A 29 -6.72 -13.31 8.22
C ILE A 29 -5.52 -12.37 8.28
N ALA A 30 -4.43 -12.75 7.62
CA ALA A 30 -3.21 -11.94 7.57
C ALA A 30 -3.43 -10.62 6.79
N PHE A 31 -2.66 -9.59 7.13
CA PHE A 31 -2.65 -8.29 6.44
C PHE A 31 -1.27 -7.96 5.88
N LEU A 32 -1.20 -7.60 4.61
CA LEU A 32 0.01 -7.14 3.91
C LEU A 32 -0.11 -5.67 3.48
N ASP A 33 0.66 -4.78 4.12
CA ASP A 33 0.89 -3.38 3.70
C ASP A 33 2.07 -3.35 2.71
N THR A 34 1.79 -3.48 1.42
CA THR A 34 2.87 -3.46 0.41
C THR A 34 3.58 -2.12 0.35
N GLY A 35 2.87 -1.03 0.67
CA GLY A 35 3.45 0.29 0.79
C GLY A 35 4.56 0.36 1.83
N ALA A 36 4.46 -0.42 2.91
CA ALA A 36 5.51 -0.51 3.93
C ALA A 36 6.80 -1.10 3.37
N MET A 37 6.71 -2.06 2.44
CA MET A 37 7.89 -2.68 1.80
C MET A 37 8.64 -1.67 0.93
N TYR A 38 7.94 -0.90 0.09
CA TYR A 38 8.55 0.19 -0.70
C TYR A 38 9.17 1.27 0.19
N ARG A 39 8.47 1.67 1.25
CA ARG A 39 8.97 2.67 2.21
C ARG A 39 10.18 2.17 3.00
N ALA A 40 10.26 0.87 3.30
CA ALA A 40 11.41 0.26 3.97
C ALA A 40 12.68 0.37 3.12
N VAL A 41 12.60 0.04 1.83
CA VAL A 41 13.73 0.21 0.89
C VAL A 41 14.09 1.68 0.74
N THR A 42 13.09 2.57 0.62
CA THR A 42 13.31 4.01 0.53
C THR A 42 14.07 4.54 1.75
N LEU A 43 13.63 4.16 2.96
CA LEU A 43 14.28 4.57 4.20
C LEU A 43 15.72 4.04 4.30
N ALA A 44 15.95 2.77 3.95
CA ALA A 44 17.29 2.18 3.95
C ALA A 44 18.23 2.90 2.97
N ALA A 45 17.76 3.21 1.76
CA ALA A 45 18.52 3.96 0.76
C ALA A 45 18.85 5.38 1.24
N MET A 46 17.90 6.07 1.87
CA MET A 46 18.13 7.39 2.47
C MET A 46 19.18 7.36 3.58
N GLN A 47 19.17 6.32 4.42
CA GLN A 47 20.17 6.17 5.49
C GLN A 47 21.57 5.90 4.95
N LYS A 48 21.66 5.12 3.86
CA LYS A 48 22.91 4.84 3.14
C LYS A 48 23.35 6.00 2.23
N LYS A 49 22.56 7.09 2.14
CA LYS A 49 22.79 8.27 1.29
C LYS A 49 22.96 7.92 -0.20
N THR A 50 22.22 6.89 -0.62
CA THR A 50 22.16 6.37 -1.98
C THR A 50 21.43 7.34 -2.91
N ASP A 51 21.80 7.38 -4.19
CA ASP A 51 20.98 8.11 -5.17
C ASP A 51 19.67 7.35 -5.42
N LEU A 52 18.55 7.92 -4.95
CA LEU A 52 17.23 7.33 -5.12
C LEU A 52 16.79 7.28 -6.58
N ALA A 53 17.38 8.09 -7.47
CA ALA A 53 17.10 8.01 -8.90
C ALA A 53 17.85 6.85 -9.60
N ASN A 54 18.84 6.24 -8.94
CA ASN A 54 19.61 5.14 -9.49
C ASN A 54 19.04 3.78 -9.08
N GLU A 55 18.31 3.14 -10.00
CA GLU A 55 17.73 1.81 -9.76
C GLU A 55 18.76 0.75 -9.38
N SER A 56 19.98 0.80 -9.93
CA SER A 56 21.00 -0.21 -9.61
C SER A 56 21.48 -0.09 -8.18
N GLU A 57 21.64 1.13 -7.68
CA GLU A 57 21.99 1.35 -6.27
C GLU A 57 20.83 0.98 -5.33
N LEU A 58 19.57 1.25 -5.71
CA LEU A 58 18.41 0.80 -4.92
C LEU A 58 18.36 -0.73 -4.80
N LEU A 59 18.71 -1.46 -5.86
CA LEU A 59 18.82 -2.92 -5.83
C LEU A 59 19.94 -3.40 -4.92
N GLU A 60 21.08 -2.71 -4.89
CA GLU A 60 22.18 -3.01 -3.97
C GLU A 60 21.73 -2.79 -2.52
N VAL A 61 21.05 -1.67 -2.24
CA VAL A 61 20.46 -1.41 -0.92
C VAL A 61 19.52 -2.55 -0.50
N LEU A 62 18.63 -3.01 -1.39
CA LEU A 62 17.71 -4.10 -1.09
C LEU A 62 18.45 -5.42 -0.78
N ARG A 63 19.56 -5.72 -1.47
CA ARG A 63 20.35 -6.94 -1.24
C ARG A 63 21.16 -6.90 0.05
N GLU A 64 21.68 -5.74 0.41
CA GLU A 64 22.57 -5.57 1.56
C GLU A 64 21.84 -5.33 2.88
N THR A 65 20.56 -4.97 2.84
CA THR A 65 19.77 -4.66 4.04
C THR A 65 18.95 -5.87 4.44
N ASP A 66 19.08 -6.33 5.69
CA ASP A 66 18.25 -7.40 6.23
C ASP A 66 16.85 -6.88 6.57
N LEU A 67 16.00 -6.76 5.53
CA LEU A 67 14.61 -6.36 5.67
C LEU A 67 13.74 -7.56 6.06
N LYS A 68 13.17 -7.49 7.26
CA LYS A 68 12.21 -8.48 7.76
C LYS A 68 10.83 -7.87 7.96
N PHE A 69 9.84 -8.67 7.61
CA PHE A 69 8.43 -8.33 7.68
C PHE A 69 7.73 -9.41 8.49
N SER A 70 6.88 -9.00 9.43
CA SER A 70 6.08 -9.92 10.24
C SER A 70 4.74 -9.30 10.57
N ILE A 71 3.78 -10.12 11.01
CA ILE A 71 2.51 -9.65 11.55
C ILE A 71 2.50 -9.87 13.05
N VAL A 72 2.30 -8.79 13.80
CA VAL A 72 2.11 -8.81 15.25
C VAL A 72 0.80 -8.08 15.54
N GLU A 73 -0.13 -8.73 16.23
CA GLU A 73 -1.44 -8.15 16.59
C GLU A 73 -2.21 -7.56 15.37
N ASN A 74 -2.22 -8.27 14.24
CA ASN A 74 -2.82 -7.84 12.97
C ASN A 74 -2.22 -6.53 12.40
N GLN A 75 -1.00 -6.17 12.80
CA GLN A 75 -0.23 -5.09 12.21
C GLN A 75 1.06 -5.62 11.62
N MET A 76 1.40 -5.10 10.43
CA MET A 76 2.69 -5.40 9.80
C MET A 76 3.80 -4.65 10.53
N LYS A 77 4.76 -5.38 11.07
CA LYS A 77 6.00 -4.87 11.65
C LYS A 77 7.13 -5.01 10.65
N VAL A 78 8.01 -4.02 10.64
CA VAL A 78 9.14 -3.95 9.71
C VAL A 78 10.41 -3.68 10.49
N SER A 79 11.43 -4.51 10.28
CA SER A 79 12.78 -4.25 10.79
C SER A 79 13.80 -4.23 9.66
N ALA A 80 14.81 -3.37 9.79
CA ALA A 80 15.99 -3.33 8.94
C ALA A 80 17.23 -3.54 9.80
N ASP A 81 18.07 -4.52 9.45
CA ASP A 81 19.32 -4.83 10.17
C ASP A 81 19.10 -5.04 11.68
N GLY A 82 17.99 -5.69 12.03
CA GLY A 82 17.58 -5.96 13.42
C GLY A 82 16.95 -4.79 14.16
N ILE A 83 16.79 -3.62 13.54
CA ILE A 83 16.19 -2.42 14.14
C ILE A 83 14.74 -2.28 13.68
N ASP A 84 13.80 -2.10 14.61
CA ASP A 84 12.41 -1.78 14.28
C ASP A 84 12.33 -0.40 13.60
N ILE A 85 11.79 -0.38 12.38
CA ILE A 85 11.59 0.81 11.56
C ILE A 85 10.11 1.06 11.23
N THR A 86 9.18 0.34 11.87
CA THR A 86 7.74 0.33 11.58
C THR A 86 7.13 1.74 11.55
N GLU A 87 7.49 2.59 12.51
CA GLU A 87 7.02 3.97 12.55
C GLU A 87 7.83 4.89 11.63
N ARG A 88 9.15 4.69 11.56
CA ARG A 88 10.07 5.53 10.77
C ARG A 88 9.78 5.48 9.27
N ILE A 89 9.29 4.34 8.76
CA ILE A 89 8.87 4.25 7.35
C ILE A 89 7.65 5.12 7.03
N ARG A 90 6.91 5.62 8.05
CA ARG A 90 5.75 6.51 7.88
C ARG A 90 6.13 7.99 7.90
N ASP A 91 7.40 8.32 8.13
CA ASP A 91 7.89 9.69 8.14
C ASP A 91 7.59 10.42 6.82
N THR A 92 7.37 11.73 6.91
CA THR A 92 7.03 12.58 5.76
C THR A 92 8.13 12.56 4.69
N ALA A 93 9.40 12.55 5.11
CA ALA A 93 10.55 12.47 4.22
C ALA A 93 10.59 11.15 3.43
N VAL A 94 10.28 10.02 4.06
CA VAL A 94 10.20 8.71 3.39
C VAL A 94 9.01 8.68 2.43
N THR A 95 7.85 9.17 2.88
CA THR A 95 6.63 9.24 2.06
C THR A 95 6.82 10.10 0.82
N ALA A 96 7.58 11.20 0.91
CA ALA A 96 7.89 12.07 -0.22
C ALA A 96 8.82 11.42 -1.26
N ASN A 97 9.67 10.49 -0.82
CA ASN A 97 10.69 9.86 -1.67
C ASN A 97 10.31 8.46 -2.16
N VAL A 98 9.24 7.85 -1.64
CA VAL A 98 8.85 6.47 -2.00
C VAL A 98 8.63 6.26 -3.50
N ARG A 99 8.24 7.31 -4.24
CA ARG A 99 8.05 7.28 -5.69
C ARG A 99 9.26 6.70 -6.43
N HIS A 100 10.47 7.00 -5.97
CA HIS A 100 11.71 6.54 -6.59
C HIS A 100 11.81 5.01 -6.58
N THR A 101 11.49 4.37 -5.45
CA THR A 101 11.43 2.91 -5.36
C THR A 101 10.22 2.31 -6.08
N ALA A 102 9.10 3.04 -6.10
CA ALA A 102 7.89 2.59 -6.77
C ALA A 102 7.99 2.68 -8.30
N ASP A 103 8.85 3.55 -8.83
CA ASP A 103 9.02 3.77 -10.27
C ASP A 103 10.17 2.93 -10.88
N ALA A 104 10.94 2.19 -10.05
CA ALA A 104 12.09 1.38 -10.46
C ALA A 104 11.68 -0.08 -10.83
N PRO A 105 11.57 -0.45 -12.12
CA PRO A 105 10.99 -1.73 -12.56
C PRO A 105 11.62 -2.99 -11.96
N ARG A 106 12.94 -3.10 -11.98
CA ARG A 106 13.69 -4.26 -11.47
C ARG A 106 13.58 -4.36 -9.95
N LEU A 107 13.52 -3.23 -9.25
CA LEU A 107 13.28 -3.22 -7.81
C LEU A 107 11.86 -3.68 -7.50
N ARG A 108 10.86 -3.21 -8.26
CA ARG A 108 9.47 -3.66 -8.14
C ARG A 108 9.37 -5.17 -8.32
N ASP A 109 10.04 -5.74 -9.33
CA ASP A 109 10.02 -7.19 -9.56
C ASP A 109 10.49 -7.98 -8.33
N GLU A 110 11.57 -7.53 -7.67
CA GLU A 110 12.04 -8.15 -6.43
C GLU A 110 11.05 -7.96 -5.27
N LEU A 111 10.48 -6.77 -5.12
CA LEU A 111 9.48 -6.50 -4.09
C LEU A 111 8.20 -7.29 -4.30
N VAL A 112 7.75 -7.50 -5.54
CA VAL A 112 6.60 -8.37 -5.86
C VAL A 112 6.90 -9.82 -5.53
N LYS A 113 8.11 -10.31 -5.81
CA LYS A 113 8.53 -11.65 -5.37
C LYS A 113 8.50 -11.77 -3.85
N MET A 114 8.95 -10.74 -3.12
CA MET A 114 8.87 -10.71 -1.64
C MET A 114 7.42 -10.71 -1.15
N GLN A 115 6.53 -9.92 -1.75
CA GLN A 115 5.09 -9.90 -1.42
C GLN A 115 4.47 -11.29 -1.59
N ARG A 116 4.77 -11.97 -2.71
CA ARG A 116 4.27 -13.33 -2.98
C ARG A 116 4.81 -14.35 -1.99
N ARG A 117 6.10 -14.29 -1.63
CA ARG A 117 6.69 -15.15 -0.59
C ARG A 117 6.03 -14.93 0.76
N PHE A 118 5.87 -13.67 1.17
CA PHE A 118 5.17 -13.32 2.41
C PHE A 118 3.74 -13.87 2.43
N ALA A 119 3.00 -13.70 1.32
CA ALA A 119 1.65 -14.23 1.22
C ALA A 119 1.61 -15.75 1.40
N GLN A 120 2.58 -16.50 0.86
CA GLN A 120 2.66 -17.96 0.98
C GLN A 120 2.87 -18.47 2.41
N GLU A 121 3.32 -17.63 3.34
CA GLU A 121 3.47 -17.97 4.77
C GLU A 121 2.11 -18.02 5.49
N HIS A 122 1.02 -17.58 4.83
CA HIS A 122 -0.32 -17.49 5.39
C HIS A 122 -1.35 -18.23 4.54
N LYS A 123 -2.32 -18.88 5.19
CA LYS A 123 -3.42 -19.57 4.49
C LYS A 123 -4.36 -18.59 3.79
N ARG A 124 -4.69 -17.48 4.44
CA ARG A 124 -5.61 -16.46 3.95
C ARG A 124 -5.01 -15.09 4.24
N ILE A 125 -5.07 -14.19 3.28
CA ILE A 125 -4.45 -12.86 3.39
C ILE A 125 -5.25 -11.80 2.64
N VAL A 126 -5.30 -10.59 3.21
CA VAL A 126 -5.69 -9.37 2.51
C VAL A 126 -4.46 -8.49 2.30
N THR A 127 -4.29 -7.98 1.09
CA THR A 127 -3.20 -7.08 0.70
C THR A 127 -3.74 -5.78 0.14
N GLU A 128 -3.05 -4.67 0.39
CA GLU A 128 -3.40 -3.37 -0.17
C GLU A 128 -2.26 -2.74 -0.97
N GLY A 129 -2.60 -2.02 -2.04
CA GLY A 129 -1.61 -1.37 -2.88
C GLY A 129 -2.19 -0.52 -4.03
N ARG A 130 -1.51 -0.56 -5.17
CA ARG A 130 -1.92 0.14 -6.42
C ARG A 130 -2.23 -0.82 -7.55
N ASP A 131 -1.52 -1.94 -7.58
CA ASP A 131 -1.50 -2.94 -8.65
C ASP A 131 -1.46 -4.37 -8.08
N GLN A 132 -2.04 -4.59 -6.90
CA GLN A 132 -2.08 -5.90 -6.26
C GLN A 132 -2.90 -6.89 -7.08
N GLY A 133 -4.11 -6.53 -7.49
CA GLY A 133 -5.00 -7.38 -8.28
C GLY A 133 -4.65 -7.46 -9.77
N THR A 134 -3.77 -6.57 -10.27
CA THR A 134 -3.33 -6.57 -11.68
C THR A 134 -1.97 -7.19 -11.90
N VAL A 135 -1.04 -7.05 -10.93
CA VAL A 135 0.36 -7.48 -11.08
C VAL A 135 0.76 -8.49 -10.00
N ALA A 136 0.67 -8.13 -8.72
CA ALA A 136 1.22 -8.97 -7.66
C ALA A 136 0.46 -10.29 -7.49
N PHE A 137 -0.87 -10.24 -7.54
CA PHE A 137 -1.81 -11.32 -7.29
C PHE A 137 -2.95 -11.26 -8.33
N ALA A 138 -2.59 -11.40 -9.61
CA ALA A 138 -3.54 -11.40 -10.71
C ALA A 138 -4.55 -12.57 -10.67
N ASP A 139 -4.28 -13.58 -9.85
CA ASP A 139 -5.11 -14.75 -9.55
C ASP A 139 -5.80 -14.69 -8.19
N ALA A 140 -5.80 -13.51 -7.52
CA ALA A 140 -6.50 -13.33 -6.25
C ALA A 140 -8.00 -13.67 -6.37
N GLY A 141 -8.52 -14.38 -5.36
CA GLY A 141 -9.91 -14.81 -5.33
C GLY A 141 -10.91 -13.65 -5.27
N PHE A 142 -10.56 -12.57 -4.57
CA PHE A 142 -11.33 -11.33 -4.60
C PHE A 142 -10.43 -10.13 -4.88
N LYS A 143 -10.88 -9.24 -5.76
CA LYS A 143 -10.18 -8.02 -6.11
C LYS A 143 -11.12 -6.84 -5.94
N PHE A 144 -10.75 -5.90 -5.09
CA PHE A 144 -11.49 -4.68 -4.87
C PHE A 144 -10.67 -3.49 -5.32
N PHE A 145 -11.32 -2.52 -5.94
CA PHE A 145 -10.73 -1.24 -6.30
C PHE A 145 -11.52 -0.11 -5.65
N LEU A 146 -10.93 0.52 -4.64
CA LEU A 146 -11.56 1.61 -3.90
C LEU A 146 -11.35 2.92 -4.65
N THR A 147 -12.42 3.70 -4.82
CA THR A 147 -12.37 5.06 -5.37
C THR A 147 -12.98 6.05 -4.38
N ALA A 148 -12.67 7.34 -4.56
CA ALA A 148 -13.38 8.43 -3.90
C ALA A 148 -13.08 9.75 -4.61
N ASP A 149 -13.99 10.71 -4.44
CA ASP A 149 -13.84 12.06 -4.98
C ASP A 149 -12.57 12.70 -4.43
N LEU A 150 -11.82 13.41 -5.29
CA LEU A 150 -10.56 14.05 -4.90
C LEU A 150 -10.74 14.99 -3.69
N ALA A 151 -11.85 15.72 -3.62
CA ALA A 151 -12.17 16.61 -2.50
C ALA A 151 -12.31 15.85 -1.17
N GLU A 152 -12.95 14.68 -1.19
CA GLU A 152 -13.14 13.85 0.00
C GLU A 152 -11.80 13.24 0.45
N ARG A 153 -10.97 12.79 -0.49
CA ARG A 153 -9.62 12.27 -0.19
C ARG A 153 -8.74 13.35 0.43
N ALA A 154 -8.81 14.58 -0.08
CA ALA A 154 -8.11 15.72 0.50
C ALA A 154 -8.60 16.05 1.91
N ARG A 155 -9.92 16.04 2.15
CA ARG A 155 -10.51 16.26 3.48
C ARG A 155 -10.02 15.22 4.50
N ARG A 156 -10.12 13.93 4.17
CA ARG A 156 -9.64 12.83 5.03
C ARG A 156 -8.16 12.96 5.37
N ARG A 157 -7.34 13.33 4.37
CA ARG A 157 -5.90 13.54 4.58
C ARG A 157 -5.62 14.75 5.47
N GLN A 158 -6.40 15.82 5.33
CA GLN A 158 -6.28 16.99 6.21
C GLN A 158 -6.60 16.63 7.66
N GLU A 159 -7.66 15.86 7.90
CA GLU A 159 -8.04 15.37 9.23
C GLU A 159 -6.94 14.51 9.85
N GLN A 160 -6.36 13.58 9.07
CA GLN A 160 -5.24 12.76 9.52
C GLN A 160 -4.01 13.60 9.90
N LEU A 161 -3.66 14.62 9.11
CA LEU A 161 -2.54 15.51 9.41
C LEU A 161 -2.82 16.34 10.67
N ALA A 162 -4.05 16.83 10.84
CA ALA A 162 -4.46 17.59 12.01
C ALA A 162 -4.33 16.78 13.32
N GLN A 163 -4.62 15.47 13.30
CA GLN A 163 -4.40 14.58 14.44
C GLN A 163 -2.94 14.49 14.88
N THR A 164 -1.99 14.75 13.98
CA THR A 164 -0.55 14.78 14.27
C THR A 164 0.00 16.20 14.51
N GLY A 165 -0.88 17.18 14.67
CA GLY A 165 -0.54 18.59 14.88
C GLY A 165 -0.07 19.33 13.62
N GLN A 166 -0.08 18.69 12.46
CA GLN A 166 0.32 19.32 11.20
C GLN A 166 -0.85 20.06 10.56
N LYS A 167 -0.72 21.38 10.40
CA LYS A 167 -1.70 22.19 9.66
C LYS A 167 -1.20 22.37 8.22
N THR A 168 -2.00 21.92 7.26
CA THR A 168 -1.72 22.10 5.82
C THR A 168 -2.96 22.61 5.10
N ASN A 169 -2.74 23.49 4.12
CA ASN A 169 -3.80 24.02 3.26
C ASN A 169 -4.44 22.88 2.43
N ILE A 170 -5.77 22.79 2.44
CA ILE A 170 -6.54 21.80 1.69
C ILE A 170 -6.24 21.82 0.19
N GLU A 171 -5.98 23.00 -0.39
CA GLU A 171 -5.63 23.13 -1.81
C GLU A 171 -4.28 22.51 -2.13
N LYS A 172 -3.31 22.66 -1.23
CA LYS A 172 -2.01 22.00 -1.35
C LYS A 172 -2.17 20.48 -1.26
N ILE A 173 -2.93 20.00 -0.28
CA ILE A 173 -3.22 18.55 -0.13
C ILE A 173 -3.89 18.01 -1.40
N ARG A 174 -4.86 18.75 -1.95
CA ARG A 174 -5.56 18.37 -3.18
C ARG A 174 -4.62 18.26 -4.37
N ALA A 175 -3.73 19.25 -4.55
CA ALA A 175 -2.71 19.23 -5.60
C ALA A 175 -1.71 18.08 -5.42
N ASP A 176 -1.26 17.83 -4.18
CA ASP A 176 -0.33 16.75 -3.85
C ASP A 176 -0.95 15.37 -4.15
N ILE A 177 -2.23 15.17 -3.82
CA ILE A 177 -2.96 13.92 -4.14
C ILE A 177 -3.12 13.78 -5.65
N ALA A 178 -3.57 14.82 -6.35
CA ALA A 178 -3.78 14.77 -7.79
C ALA A 178 -2.48 14.48 -8.56
N GLY A 179 -1.37 15.13 -8.19
CA GLY A 179 -0.06 14.87 -8.78
C GLY A 179 0.42 13.43 -8.53
N ARG A 180 0.15 12.89 -7.35
CA ARG A 180 0.47 11.49 -7.02
C ARG A 180 -0.38 10.51 -7.82
N ASP A 181 -1.68 10.75 -7.93
CA ASP A 181 -2.57 9.89 -8.73
C ASP A 181 -2.12 9.89 -10.19
N ALA A 182 -1.84 11.07 -10.77
CA ALA A 182 -1.33 11.16 -12.14
C ALA A 182 0.00 10.41 -12.32
N THR A 183 0.89 10.44 -11.32
CA THR A 183 2.14 9.67 -11.37
C THR A 183 1.89 8.16 -11.29
N ASP A 184 1.01 7.73 -10.38
CA ASP A 184 0.66 6.32 -10.20
C ASP A 184 -0.09 5.75 -11.42
N GLU A 185 -0.95 6.52 -12.08
CA GLU A 185 -1.72 6.13 -13.27
C GLU A 185 -0.86 6.06 -14.54
N ASN A 186 0.09 6.98 -14.71
CA ASN A 186 0.96 7.04 -15.90
C ASN A 186 2.22 6.19 -15.77
N ARG A 187 2.37 5.42 -14.68
CA ARG A 187 3.55 4.57 -14.46
C ARG A 187 3.63 3.47 -15.52
N THR A 188 4.80 3.28 -16.12
CA THR A 188 5.02 2.25 -17.15
C THR A 188 4.83 0.82 -16.61
N VAL A 189 5.13 0.59 -15.33
CA VAL A 189 5.03 -0.71 -14.67
C VAL A 189 4.08 -0.63 -13.48
N GLY A 190 3.03 -1.45 -13.47
CA GLY A 190 2.01 -1.43 -12.41
C GLY A 190 1.25 -0.10 -12.33
N PRO A 191 0.67 0.41 -13.45
CA PRO A 191 -0.14 1.61 -13.42
C PRO A 191 -1.36 1.40 -12.52
N LEU A 192 -1.76 2.45 -11.81
CA LEU A 192 -2.97 2.46 -11.00
C LEU A 192 -4.20 2.30 -11.91
N THR A 193 -4.64 1.06 -12.06
CA THR A 193 -5.78 0.67 -12.89
C THR A 193 -6.49 -0.50 -12.20
N PRO A 194 -7.83 -0.52 -12.20
CA PRO A 194 -8.56 -1.67 -11.68
C PRO A 194 -8.27 -2.90 -12.54
N ALA A 195 -8.15 -4.06 -11.89
CA ALA A 195 -8.17 -5.33 -12.62
C ALA A 195 -9.52 -5.50 -13.34
N ARG A 196 -9.53 -6.28 -14.43
CA ARG A 196 -10.74 -6.45 -15.26
C ARG A 196 -11.92 -7.02 -14.48
N ASP A 197 -11.63 -7.86 -13.51
CA ASP A 197 -12.54 -8.54 -12.61
C ASP A 197 -12.63 -7.88 -11.22
N ALA A 198 -12.06 -6.67 -11.05
CA ALA A 198 -12.13 -5.96 -9.78
C ALA A 198 -13.53 -5.36 -9.54
N ILE A 199 -14.04 -5.54 -8.32
CA ILE A 199 -15.24 -4.88 -7.82
C ILE A 199 -14.88 -3.45 -7.42
N ILE A 200 -15.49 -2.46 -8.08
CA ILE A 200 -15.24 -1.05 -7.80
C ILE A 200 -16.15 -0.58 -6.67
N ILE A 201 -15.57 -0.07 -5.59
CA ILE A 201 -16.31 0.49 -4.45
C ILE A 201 -16.01 1.99 -4.32
N ASN A 202 -17.03 2.82 -4.53
CA ASN A 202 -16.93 4.25 -4.26
C ASN A 202 -17.11 4.51 -2.76
N THR A 203 -16.05 5.00 -2.13
CA THR A 203 -15.97 5.26 -0.70
C THR A 203 -16.34 6.70 -0.32
N THR A 204 -16.68 7.58 -1.27
CA THR A 204 -16.88 9.04 -1.04
C THR A 204 -17.82 9.33 0.14
N ARG A 205 -18.87 8.53 0.32
CA ARG A 205 -19.89 8.72 1.38
C ARG A 205 -19.93 7.58 2.39
N LEU A 206 -18.89 6.76 2.43
CA LEU A 206 -18.78 5.62 3.33
C LEU A 206 -17.62 5.85 4.29
N ASP A 207 -17.83 5.49 5.55
CA ASP A 207 -16.73 5.31 6.49
C ASP A 207 -16.07 3.94 6.28
N ALA A 208 -15.03 3.64 7.06
CA ALA A 208 -14.27 2.42 6.87
C ALA A 208 -15.09 1.14 7.15
N GLU A 209 -15.99 1.18 8.14
CA GLU A 209 -16.88 0.05 8.46
C GLU A 209 -17.88 -0.20 7.33
N GLY A 210 -18.54 0.83 6.81
CA GLY A 210 -19.47 0.68 5.69
C GLY A 210 -18.80 0.19 4.39
N VAL A 211 -17.52 0.50 4.18
CA VAL A 211 -16.74 -0.10 3.07
C VAL A 211 -16.45 -1.57 3.35
N VAL A 212 -16.07 -1.94 4.58
CA VAL A 212 -15.85 -3.34 4.97
C VAL A 212 -17.12 -4.16 4.83
N GLU A 213 -18.28 -3.65 5.25
CA GLU A 213 -19.59 -4.30 5.07
C GLU A 213 -19.86 -4.61 3.59
N LYS A 214 -19.66 -3.62 2.70
CA LYS A 214 -19.79 -3.84 1.26
C LYS A 214 -18.83 -4.90 0.71
N ILE A 215 -17.59 -4.94 1.21
CA ILE A 215 -16.63 -5.98 0.82
C ILE A 215 -17.13 -7.36 1.29
N MET A 216 -17.61 -7.46 2.52
CA MET A 216 -18.13 -8.70 3.09
C MET A 216 -19.34 -9.23 2.33
N GLU A 217 -20.27 -8.36 1.90
CA GLU A 217 -21.41 -8.76 1.06
C GLU A 217 -20.99 -9.52 -0.22
N HIS A 218 -19.87 -9.14 -0.83
CA HIS A 218 -19.35 -9.81 -2.01
C HIS A 218 -18.62 -11.11 -1.68
N ILE A 219 -17.98 -11.19 -0.51
CA ILE A 219 -17.25 -12.39 -0.06
C ILE A 219 -18.22 -13.48 0.41
N GLU A 220 -19.32 -13.11 1.08
CA GLU A 220 -20.32 -14.04 1.61
C GLU A 220 -21.37 -14.45 0.58
N GLY A 221 -21.51 -13.70 -0.51
CA GLY A 221 -22.46 -13.96 -1.59
C GLY A 221 -22.02 -14.98 -2.64
N GLU A 222 -20.79 -15.49 -2.54
CA GLU A 222 -20.24 -16.59 -3.35
C GLU A 222 -20.23 -17.92 -2.59
#